data_AF-A0A497KVD3-F1
#
_entry.id   AF-A0A497KVD3-F1
#
_cell.length_a   1.000
_cell.length_b   1.000
_cell.length_c   1.000
_cell.angle_alpha   90.00
_cell.angle_beta   90.00
_cell.angle_gamma   90.00
#
_symmetry.space_group_name_H-M   'P 1'
#
loop_
_entity.id
_entity.type
_entity.pdbx_description
1 polymer ?
#
loop_
_entity_poly.entity_id
_entity_poly.type
_entity_poly.pdbx_seq_one_letter_code
_entity_poly.pdbx_strand_id
1 'polypeptide(L)'
;MSEERDIKVSMITFRSRNGMKAMIVVPSLHPGPFKNVGSSCIPSMIQRALEEKFRCVVSVPHGISGHELDLASQSENVKVLNHILKVEFADFKSQASPFLRVKKEDVTADCQTFGEYAFVIITLSPNTMEDLPLELREMIAYEAEKQGFSSVLTVDAHNSISGYFDAEKVKKPVLNVVSFILEEAARAPRSKFEVGAAKVVPPDFSIQNGMGPGGISIIVVNVDGQKTAYITIDGNNMISGLREKILSEVKSLGIDYSEVMTTDTHAVNAVVLNSLGYHPVGEAISHEKLIQYIKDGIKEALGNLEPAEASWHDVTVPKVKVIGERQIDNLCLIVDEVSKKTKKNSIILFSIFTALLSALLLFIF
;
A
#
# COMPACT_ATOMS: atom_id res chain seq x y z
N MET A 1 -8.19 -13.63 21.19
CA MET A 1 -9.02 -14.47 20.29
C MET A 1 -8.73 -13.99 18.88
N SER A 2 -8.55 -14.89 17.93
CA SER A 2 -8.16 -14.61 16.54
C SER A 2 -8.96 -15.52 15.61
N GLU A 3 -9.10 -15.17 14.34
CA GLU A 3 -9.71 -16.02 13.32
C GLU A 3 -8.63 -16.64 12.43
N GLU A 4 -8.86 -17.84 11.88
CA GLU A 4 -7.98 -18.42 10.88
C GLU A 4 -8.50 -18.07 9.47
N ARG A 5 -7.62 -17.52 8.64
CA ARG A 5 -7.89 -17.21 7.24
C ARG A 5 -6.73 -17.67 6.37
N ASP A 6 -7.02 -17.97 5.11
CA ASP A 6 -5.98 -18.19 4.11
C ASP A 6 -5.55 -16.84 3.55
N ILE A 7 -4.25 -16.56 3.61
CA ILE A 7 -3.68 -15.28 3.16
C ILE A 7 -3.00 -15.49 1.81
N LYS A 8 -3.41 -14.70 0.82
CA LYS A 8 -2.80 -14.71 -0.50
C LYS A 8 -1.75 -13.61 -0.61
N VAL A 9 -0.61 -13.91 -1.21
CA VAL A 9 0.45 -12.94 -1.56
C VAL A 9 0.73 -13.09 -3.04
N SER A 10 0.56 -12.00 -3.79
CA SER A 10 0.70 -12.00 -5.25
C SER A 10 2.02 -11.31 -5.61
N MET A 11 2.75 -11.83 -6.59
CA MET A 11 4.09 -11.37 -6.93
C MET A 11 4.24 -11.24 -8.44
N ILE A 12 4.77 -10.11 -8.88
CA ILE A 12 5.35 -9.95 -10.22
C ILE A 12 6.85 -9.88 -10.04
N THR A 13 7.58 -10.73 -10.76
CA THR A 13 9.03 -10.79 -10.65
C THR A 13 9.68 -10.56 -11.99
N PHE A 14 10.69 -9.72 -12.00
CA PHE A 14 11.42 -9.34 -13.20
C PHE A 14 12.82 -9.94 -13.13
N ARG A 15 13.22 -10.65 -14.18
CA ARG A 15 14.59 -11.11 -14.35
C ARG A 15 15.20 -10.53 -15.61
N SER A 16 16.49 -10.24 -15.56
CA SER A 16 17.32 -9.98 -16.73
C SER A 16 18.25 -11.18 -16.96
N ARG A 17 19.14 -11.08 -17.95
CA ARG A 17 20.17 -12.09 -18.19
C ARG A 17 21.12 -12.28 -17.00
N ASN A 18 21.23 -11.28 -16.14
CA ASN A 18 22.14 -11.25 -14.99
C ASN A 18 21.50 -11.81 -13.70
N GLY A 19 20.24 -12.24 -13.75
CA GLY A 19 19.50 -12.77 -12.60
C GLY A 19 18.22 -11.98 -12.31
N MET A 20 17.71 -12.11 -11.08
CA MET A 20 16.55 -11.36 -10.62
C MET A 20 16.90 -9.87 -10.54
N LYS A 21 16.05 -9.02 -11.11
CA LYS A 21 16.26 -7.57 -11.21
C LYS A 21 15.39 -6.81 -10.23
N ALA A 22 14.10 -7.14 -10.20
CA ALA A 22 13.15 -6.51 -9.31
C ALA A 22 11.94 -7.41 -9.01
N MET A 23 11.21 -7.11 -7.94
CA MET A 23 9.96 -7.77 -7.59
C MET A 23 8.94 -6.72 -7.12
N ILE A 24 7.68 -6.88 -7.52
CA ILE A 24 6.53 -6.20 -6.94
C ILE A 24 5.73 -7.26 -6.18
N VAL A 25 5.55 -7.07 -4.88
CA VAL A 25 4.92 -8.06 -3.99
C VAL A 25 3.75 -7.41 -3.30
N VAL A 26 2.55 -7.92 -3.53
CA VAL A 26 1.32 -7.36 -2.96
C VAL A 26 0.70 -8.38 -2.03
N PRO A 27 0.97 -8.25 -0.72
CA PRO A 27 0.38 -9.12 0.26
C PRO A 27 -1.08 -8.74 0.44
N SER A 28 -1.98 -9.72 0.43
CA SER A 28 -3.39 -9.51 0.74
C SER A 28 -3.65 -9.73 2.22
N LEU A 29 -2.95 -8.92 3.00
CA LEU A 29 -3.06 -8.84 4.44
C LEU A 29 -2.75 -7.40 4.83
N HIS A 30 -3.36 -6.94 5.90
CA HIS A 30 -3.24 -5.55 6.32
C HIS A 30 -2.05 -5.39 7.29
N PRO A 31 -1.18 -4.37 7.14
CA PRO A 31 -0.13 -4.10 8.10
C PRO A 31 -0.74 -3.47 9.37
N GLY A 32 -0.69 -4.15 10.51
CA GLY A 32 -1.27 -3.57 11.72
C GLY A 32 -1.06 -4.41 12.98
N PRO A 33 -1.51 -3.93 14.14
CA PRO A 33 -2.25 -2.68 14.32
C PRO A 33 -1.35 -1.43 14.51
N PHE A 34 -0.14 -1.55 15.07
CA PHE A 34 0.83 -0.44 15.20
C PHE A 34 2.21 -0.91 15.71
N LYS A 35 3.25 -0.11 15.44
CA LYS A 35 4.64 -0.32 15.89
C LYS A 35 5.17 -1.70 15.49
N ASN A 36 5.39 -2.57 16.47
CA ASN A 36 5.91 -3.93 16.32
C ASN A 36 4.88 -4.98 16.72
N VAL A 37 3.60 -4.60 16.86
CA VAL A 37 2.50 -5.54 17.16
C VAL A 37 1.95 -6.08 15.84
N GLY A 38 1.58 -7.37 15.83
CA GLY A 38 0.96 -8.00 14.66
C GLY A 38 1.81 -7.88 13.38
N SER A 39 1.16 -7.60 12.26
CA SER A 39 1.74 -7.37 10.93
C SER A 39 2.26 -5.96 10.67
N SER A 40 2.37 -5.08 11.66
CA SER A 40 2.72 -3.65 11.43
C SER A 40 3.97 -3.40 10.57
N CYS A 41 5.01 -4.22 10.72
CA CYS A 41 6.26 -4.12 9.95
C CYS A 41 6.32 -5.07 8.74
N ILE A 42 5.24 -5.80 8.43
CA ILE A 42 5.26 -6.87 7.42
C ILE A 42 5.79 -6.42 6.05
N PRO A 43 5.53 -5.20 5.54
CA PRO A 43 6.01 -4.82 4.21
C PRO A 43 7.54 -4.81 4.16
N SER A 44 8.18 -4.13 5.12
CA SER A 44 9.64 -4.11 5.25
C SER A 44 10.26 -5.49 5.53
N MET A 45 9.53 -6.37 6.24
CA MET A 45 9.98 -7.74 6.51
C MET A 45 9.98 -8.59 5.23
N ILE A 46 8.91 -8.51 4.42
CA ILE A 46 8.82 -9.16 3.11
C ILE A 46 9.92 -8.64 2.19
N GLN A 47 10.04 -7.31 2.12
CA GLN A 47 11.03 -6.64 1.29
C GLN A 47 12.44 -7.16 1.61
N ARG A 48 12.86 -7.04 2.87
CA ARG A 48 14.20 -7.45 3.31
C ARG A 48 14.47 -8.93 3.06
N ALA A 49 13.54 -9.81 3.40
CA ALA A 49 13.73 -11.25 3.25
C ALA A 49 13.93 -11.66 1.78
N LEU A 50 13.17 -11.04 0.87
CA LEU A 50 13.28 -11.29 -0.57
C LEU A 50 14.52 -10.65 -1.18
N GLU A 51 14.89 -9.44 -0.78
CA GLU A 51 16.15 -8.79 -1.19
C GLU A 51 17.37 -9.62 -0.78
N GLU A 52 17.39 -10.14 0.46
CA GLU A 52 18.47 -10.99 0.97
C GLU A 52 18.57 -12.31 0.17
N LYS A 53 17.44 -12.93 -0.16
CA LYS A 53 17.40 -14.20 -0.92
C LYS A 53 17.75 -14.01 -2.39
N PHE A 54 17.12 -13.05 -3.07
CA PHE A 54 17.16 -12.92 -4.53
C PHE A 54 18.12 -11.84 -5.04
N ARG A 55 18.71 -11.02 -4.14
CA ARG A 55 19.70 -9.98 -4.49
C ARG A 55 19.17 -9.00 -5.55
N CYS A 56 17.91 -8.61 -5.42
CA CYS A 56 17.20 -7.73 -6.34
C CYS A 56 16.39 -6.69 -5.56
N VAL A 57 15.94 -5.61 -6.20
CA VAL A 57 15.08 -4.59 -5.55
C VAL A 57 13.67 -5.15 -5.35
N VAL A 58 13.10 -4.97 -4.15
CA VAL A 58 11.74 -5.44 -3.86
C VAL A 58 10.87 -4.26 -3.49
N SER A 59 9.74 -4.15 -4.17
CA SER A 59 8.66 -3.21 -3.86
C SER A 59 7.50 -3.98 -3.23
N VAL A 60 6.92 -3.45 -2.14
CA VAL A 60 5.82 -4.09 -1.41
C VAL A 60 4.64 -3.14 -1.22
N PRO A 61 3.99 -2.67 -2.31
CA PRO A 61 2.88 -1.73 -2.18
C PRO A 61 1.67 -2.39 -1.52
N HIS A 62 0.84 -1.57 -0.89
CA HIS A 62 -0.38 -2.02 -0.23
C HIS A 62 -1.37 -2.63 -1.24
N GLY A 63 -2.02 -3.72 -0.86
CA GLY A 63 -3.07 -4.36 -1.65
C GLY A 63 -4.43 -4.11 -1.03
N ILE A 64 -5.52 -4.35 -1.77
CA ILE A 64 -6.87 -4.25 -1.20
C ILE A 64 -7.01 -5.22 -0.01
N SER A 65 -7.00 -4.65 1.19
CA SER A 65 -7.11 -5.34 2.48
C SER A 65 -7.60 -4.37 3.54
N GLY A 66 -8.32 -4.85 4.54
CA GLY A 66 -8.70 -4.06 5.72
C GLY A 66 -8.15 -4.67 7.00
N HIS A 67 -8.29 -3.93 8.11
CA HIS A 67 -7.80 -4.31 9.44
C HIS A 67 -8.26 -5.70 9.93
N GLU A 68 -9.35 -6.25 9.40
CA GLU A 68 -9.78 -7.62 9.67
C GLU A 68 -8.71 -8.67 9.30
N LEU A 69 -7.79 -8.32 8.40
CA LEU A 69 -6.65 -9.13 7.95
C LEU A 69 -5.33 -8.80 8.67
N ASP A 70 -5.36 -8.00 9.74
CA ASP A 70 -4.19 -7.79 10.61
C ASP A 70 -3.72 -9.13 11.17
N LEU A 71 -2.45 -9.46 11.01
CA LEU A 71 -1.91 -10.70 11.56
C LEU A 71 -1.83 -10.61 13.09
N ALA A 72 -2.27 -11.66 13.77
CA ALA A 72 -2.42 -11.63 15.22
C ALA A 72 -1.09 -11.57 15.99
N SER A 73 0.05 -11.91 15.35
CA SER A 73 1.35 -11.94 16.01
C SER A 73 2.55 -11.95 15.04
N GLN A 74 3.74 -11.72 15.59
CA GLN A 74 5.01 -11.86 14.86
C GLN A 74 5.28 -13.29 14.36
N SER A 75 4.76 -14.33 15.03
CA SER A 75 4.92 -15.70 14.56
C SER A 75 4.12 -15.96 13.28
N GLU A 76 2.97 -15.31 13.11
CA GLU A 76 2.20 -15.37 11.88
C GLU A 76 2.92 -14.63 10.73
N ASN A 77 3.61 -13.51 11.02
CA ASN A 77 4.49 -12.87 10.03
C ASN A 77 5.57 -13.84 9.52
N VAL A 78 6.25 -14.53 10.44
CA VAL A 78 7.28 -15.53 10.09
C VAL A 78 6.68 -16.69 9.29
N LYS A 79 5.47 -17.13 9.62
CA LYS A 79 4.75 -18.15 8.86
C LYS A 79 4.52 -17.71 7.41
N VAL A 80 4.05 -16.48 7.20
CA VAL A 80 3.85 -15.90 5.85
C VAL A 80 5.18 -15.81 5.10
N LEU A 81 6.21 -15.24 5.71
CA LEU A 81 7.55 -15.14 5.10
C LEU A 81 8.11 -16.49 4.68
N ASN A 82 7.96 -17.53 5.52
CA ASN A 82 8.44 -18.87 5.21
C ASN A 82 7.77 -19.49 3.97
N HIS A 83 6.53 -19.09 3.65
CA HIS A 83 5.86 -19.56 2.43
C HIS A 83 6.31 -18.74 1.22
N ILE A 84 6.39 -17.42 1.35
CA ILE A 84 6.91 -16.53 0.29
C ILE A 84 8.34 -16.93 -0.10
N LEU A 85 9.19 -17.25 0.86
CA LEU A 85 10.58 -17.65 0.63
C LEU A 85 10.73 -19.05 0.03
N LYS A 86 9.67 -19.87 -0.06
CA LYS A 86 9.72 -21.18 -0.72
C LYS A 86 9.35 -21.11 -2.20
N VAL A 87 8.91 -19.95 -2.68
CA VAL A 87 8.52 -19.77 -4.07
C VAL A 87 9.71 -20.00 -5.01
N GLU A 88 9.44 -20.76 -6.06
CA GLU A 88 10.29 -20.92 -7.23
C GLU A 88 9.56 -20.29 -8.43
N PHE A 89 10.19 -19.29 -9.04
CA PHE A 89 9.59 -18.55 -10.15
C PHE A 89 9.84 -19.28 -11.48
N ALA A 90 8.77 -19.43 -12.28
CA ALA A 90 8.79 -20.11 -13.58
C ALA A 90 7.99 -19.30 -14.62
N ASP A 91 7.91 -19.80 -15.86
CA ASP A 91 7.04 -19.24 -16.92
C ASP A 91 7.22 -17.76 -17.25
N PHE A 92 8.47 -17.30 -17.20
CA PHE A 92 8.84 -15.93 -17.53
C PHE A 92 8.43 -15.56 -18.97
N LYS A 93 7.75 -14.42 -19.10
CA LYS A 93 7.29 -13.83 -20.37
C LYS A 93 8.08 -12.57 -20.66
N SER A 94 8.55 -12.44 -21.90
CA SER A 94 9.35 -11.29 -22.36
C SER A 94 8.53 -10.14 -22.93
N GLN A 95 7.19 -10.20 -22.84
CA GLN A 95 6.30 -9.18 -23.41
C GLN A 95 5.41 -8.53 -22.34
N ALA A 96 5.27 -7.22 -22.45
CA ALA A 96 4.39 -6.40 -21.64
C ALA A 96 3.58 -5.44 -22.52
N SER A 97 2.43 -4.97 -22.05
CA SER A 97 1.74 -3.85 -22.70
C SER A 97 2.38 -2.52 -22.34
N PRO A 98 2.15 -1.46 -23.12
CA PRO A 98 2.25 -0.10 -22.62
C PRO A 98 1.42 0.08 -21.35
N PHE A 99 1.80 1.07 -20.56
CA PHE A 99 1.04 1.54 -19.41
C PHE A 99 -0.17 2.34 -19.88
N LEU A 100 -1.31 2.04 -19.28
CA LEU A 100 -2.58 2.72 -19.51
C LEU A 100 -2.98 3.44 -18.24
N ARG A 101 -3.58 4.63 -18.39
CA ARG A 101 -4.19 5.40 -17.30
C ARG A 101 -5.57 5.85 -17.72
N VAL A 102 -6.56 5.57 -16.87
CA VAL A 102 -7.92 6.07 -17.01
C VAL A 102 -8.28 6.83 -15.76
N LYS A 103 -8.75 8.06 -15.93
CA LYS A 103 -9.35 8.85 -14.85
C LYS A 103 -10.80 9.15 -15.19
N LYS A 104 -11.70 8.81 -14.28
CA LYS A 104 -13.12 9.15 -14.38
C LYS A 104 -13.61 9.57 -13.00
N GLU A 105 -14.21 10.76 -12.94
CA GLU A 105 -14.59 11.40 -11.68
C GLU A 105 -13.36 11.47 -10.74
N ASP A 106 -13.50 10.92 -9.55
CA ASP A 106 -12.48 10.93 -8.50
C ASP A 106 -11.58 9.69 -8.51
N VAL A 107 -11.81 8.73 -9.42
CA VAL A 107 -11.03 7.49 -9.52
C VAL A 107 -10.04 7.59 -10.66
N THR A 108 -8.77 7.30 -10.36
CA THR A 108 -7.77 6.97 -11.36
C THR A 108 -7.42 5.49 -11.22
N ALA A 109 -7.49 4.75 -12.33
CA ALA A 109 -6.93 3.41 -12.42
C ALA A 109 -5.83 3.41 -13.46
N ASP A 110 -4.75 2.73 -13.12
CA ASP A 110 -3.63 2.46 -13.99
C ASP A 110 -3.54 0.98 -14.25
N CYS A 111 -3.09 0.60 -15.44
CA CYS A 111 -2.93 -0.80 -15.80
C CYS A 111 -1.72 -1.03 -16.69
N GLN A 112 -0.94 -2.06 -16.38
CA GLN A 112 0.06 -2.63 -17.26
C GLN A 112 -0.04 -4.15 -17.23
N THR A 113 0.09 -4.80 -18.38
CA THR A 113 0.01 -6.27 -18.47
C THR A 113 1.41 -6.84 -18.67
N PHE A 114 1.67 -7.98 -18.05
CA PHE A 114 2.90 -8.76 -18.21
C PHE A 114 2.52 -10.19 -18.56
N GLY A 115 2.66 -10.58 -19.83
CA GLY A 115 2.07 -11.82 -20.32
C GLY A 115 0.54 -11.80 -20.21
N GLU A 116 -0.04 -12.79 -19.53
CA GLU A 116 -1.50 -12.97 -19.37
C GLU A 116 -2.03 -12.41 -18.05
N TYR A 117 -1.23 -11.60 -17.37
CA TYR A 117 -1.53 -11.04 -16.06
C TYR A 117 -1.66 -9.52 -16.13
N ALA A 118 -2.67 -8.98 -15.47
CA ALA A 118 -2.88 -7.54 -15.34
C ALA A 118 -2.32 -7.03 -14.00
N PHE A 119 -1.63 -5.90 -14.03
CA PHE A 119 -1.21 -5.15 -12.84
C PHE A 119 -1.98 -3.84 -12.81
N VAL A 120 -2.86 -3.69 -11.82
CA VAL A 120 -3.76 -2.55 -11.67
C VAL A 120 -3.40 -1.77 -10.42
N ILE A 121 -3.27 -0.45 -10.54
CA ILE A 121 -3.09 0.46 -9.40
C ILE A 121 -4.29 1.40 -9.35
N ILE A 122 -4.90 1.53 -8.19
CA ILE A 122 -6.08 2.37 -7.97
C ILE A 122 -5.68 3.52 -7.05
N THR A 123 -6.06 4.74 -7.42
CA THR A 123 -5.90 5.92 -6.56
C THR A 123 -7.10 6.85 -6.65
N LEU A 124 -7.47 7.43 -5.51
CA LEU A 124 -8.46 8.51 -5.42
C LEU A 124 -7.83 9.90 -5.31
N SER A 125 -6.50 9.99 -5.34
CA SER A 125 -5.76 11.24 -5.20
C SER A 125 -6.22 12.28 -6.23
N PRO A 126 -6.44 13.55 -5.83
CA PRO A 126 -6.06 14.16 -4.55
C PRO A 126 -7.09 14.02 -3.42
N ASN A 127 -8.19 13.29 -3.62
CA ASN A 127 -9.15 13.04 -2.54
C ASN A 127 -8.57 12.03 -1.54
N THR A 128 -9.14 11.99 -0.34
CA THR A 128 -8.77 10.98 0.66
C THR A 128 -8.96 9.57 0.10
N MET A 129 -7.95 8.74 0.27
CA MET A 129 -7.93 7.32 0.02
C MET A 129 -7.41 6.62 1.27
N GLU A 130 -8.20 5.67 1.74
CA GLU A 130 -7.89 4.70 2.79
C GLU A 130 -8.25 3.31 2.22
N ASP A 131 -8.15 2.26 3.04
CA ASP A 131 -8.42 0.88 2.67
C ASP A 131 -9.68 0.71 1.80
N LEU A 132 -9.48 0.25 0.57
CA LEU A 132 -10.58 -0.12 -0.31
C LEU A 132 -11.35 -1.35 0.23
N PRO A 133 -12.70 -1.41 0.07
CA PRO A 133 -13.51 -2.54 0.51
C PRO A 133 -13.00 -3.89 -0.02
N LEU A 134 -12.87 -4.88 0.86
CA LEU A 134 -12.28 -6.18 0.53
C LEU A 134 -12.99 -6.89 -0.63
N GLU A 135 -14.31 -6.73 -0.79
CA GLU A 135 -15.04 -7.41 -1.87
C GLU A 135 -14.72 -6.86 -3.26
N LEU A 136 -14.13 -5.66 -3.37
CA LEU A 136 -13.62 -5.16 -4.65
C LEU A 136 -12.58 -6.10 -5.24
N ARG A 137 -11.80 -6.80 -4.40
CA ARG A 137 -10.79 -7.73 -4.87
C ARG A 137 -11.39 -8.84 -5.73
N GLU A 138 -12.46 -9.48 -5.25
CA GLU A 138 -13.13 -10.56 -5.97
C GLU A 138 -13.86 -10.02 -7.22
N MET A 139 -14.48 -8.85 -7.10
CA MET A 139 -15.15 -8.19 -8.23
C MET A 139 -14.16 -7.83 -9.35
N ILE A 140 -12.99 -7.29 -9.01
CA ILE A 140 -11.94 -6.94 -9.98
C ILE A 140 -11.34 -8.21 -10.61
N ALA A 141 -11.11 -9.26 -9.81
CA ALA A 141 -10.65 -10.55 -10.34
C ALA A 141 -11.64 -11.12 -11.37
N TYR A 142 -12.94 -11.06 -11.08
CA TYR A 142 -13.99 -11.48 -11.99
C TYR A 142 -14.03 -10.63 -13.28
N GLU A 143 -13.87 -9.31 -13.18
CA GLU A 143 -13.79 -8.44 -14.36
C GLU A 143 -12.53 -8.73 -15.21
N ALA A 144 -11.39 -9.04 -14.59
CA ALA A 144 -10.18 -9.40 -15.31
C ALA A 144 -10.33 -10.75 -16.04
N GLU A 145 -10.94 -11.75 -15.40
CA GLU A 145 -11.23 -13.06 -16.00
C GLU A 145 -12.12 -12.93 -17.24
N LYS A 146 -13.17 -12.09 -17.19
CA LYS A 146 -14.03 -11.80 -18.35
C LYS A 146 -13.26 -11.27 -19.55
N GLN A 147 -12.21 -10.49 -19.32
CA GLN A 147 -11.36 -9.93 -20.37
C GLN A 147 -10.27 -10.91 -20.83
N GLY A 148 -10.21 -12.12 -20.27
CA GLY A 148 -9.28 -13.17 -20.65
C GLY A 148 -7.93 -13.14 -19.91
N PHE A 149 -7.81 -12.38 -18.83
CA PHE A 149 -6.61 -12.44 -17.98
C PHE A 149 -6.65 -13.67 -17.07
N SER A 150 -5.50 -14.31 -16.86
CA SER A 150 -5.40 -15.44 -15.93
C SER A 150 -5.44 -15.01 -14.46
N SER A 151 -4.97 -13.79 -14.16
CA SER A 151 -5.05 -13.18 -12.84
C SER A 151 -4.82 -11.67 -12.94
N VAL A 152 -5.18 -10.95 -11.87
CA VAL A 152 -4.98 -9.50 -11.72
C VAL A 152 -4.38 -9.18 -10.36
N LEU A 153 -3.34 -8.35 -10.35
CA LEU A 153 -2.72 -7.85 -9.11
C LEU A 153 -3.27 -6.46 -8.94
N THR A 154 -3.95 -6.22 -7.82
CA THR A 154 -4.55 -4.93 -7.54
C THR A 154 -3.84 -4.27 -6.37
N VAL A 155 -3.34 -3.07 -6.61
CA VAL A 155 -2.77 -2.19 -5.60
C VAL A 155 -3.79 -1.12 -5.24
N ASP A 156 -3.99 -0.97 -3.94
CA ASP A 156 -4.52 0.25 -3.36
C ASP A 156 -3.32 1.18 -3.13
N ALA A 157 -3.29 2.31 -3.85
CA ALA A 157 -2.13 3.17 -3.80
C ALA A 157 -1.93 3.83 -2.43
N HIS A 158 -3.01 3.98 -1.65
CA HIS A 158 -2.99 4.48 -0.27
C HIS A 158 -2.14 5.77 -0.12
N ASN A 159 -2.30 6.70 -1.06
CA ASN A 159 -1.33 7.76 -1.37
C ASN A 159 -1.90 9.19 -1.26
N SER A 160 -3.00 9.38 -0.53
CA SER A 160 -3.61 10.69 -0.34
C SER A 160 -4.55 10.67 0.85
N ILE A 161 -4.22 11.42 1.91
CA ILE A 161 -5.07 11.61 3.07
C ILE A 161 -5.22 13.09 3.38
N SER A 162 -6.48 13.55 3.49
CA SER A 162 -6.80 14.92 3.91
C SER A 162 -8.09 15.01 4.75
N GLY A 163 -8.72 13.89 5.09
CA GLY A 163 -9.94 13.91 5.90
C GLY A 163 -10.71 12.59 5.87
N TYR A 164 -12.03 12.69 5.84
CA TYR A 164 -12.93 11.54 5.90
C TYR A 164 -12.90 10.71 4.62
N PHE A 165 -13.08 9.40 4.77
CA PHE A 165 -13.21 8.42 3.69
C PHE A 165 -14.47 7.57 3.90
N ASP A 166 -15.21 7.34 2.81
CA ASP A 166 -16.43 6.53 2.78
C ASP A 166 -16.24 5.36 1.82
N ALA A 167 -15.83 4.22 2.36
CA ALA A 167 -15.45 3.03 1.61
C ALA A 167 -16.59 2.51 0.71
N GLU A 168 -17.83 2.61 1.16
CA GLU A 168 -18.99 2.12 0.40
C GLU A 168 -19.28 2.98 -0.83
N LYS A 169 -19.08 4.30 -0.75
CA LYS A 169 -19.33 5.20 -1.88
C LYS A 169 -18.36 5.00 -3.03
N VAL A 170 -17.13 4.55 -2.76
CA VAL A 170 -16.09 4.42 -3.79
C VAL A 170 -16.15 3.09 -4.53
N LYS A 171 -16.83 2.07 -3.98
CA LYS A 171 -16.90 0.72 -4.54
C LYS A 171 -17.35 0.66 -6.00
N LYS A 172 -18.53 1.22 -6.31
CA LYS A 172 -19.08 1.21 -7.67
C LYS A 172 -18.26 2.07 -8.64
N PRO A 173 -17.86 3.32 -8.32
CA PRO A 173 -16.95 4.11 -9.15
C PRO A 173 -15.66 3.37 -9.47
N VAL A 174 -15.00 2.78 -8.47
CA VAL A 174 -13.74 2.03 -8.65
C VAL A 174 -13.94 0.87 -9.60
N LEU A 175 -14.93 0.01 -9.35
CA LEU A 175 -15.18 -1.16 -10.19
C LEU A 175 -15.46 -0.77 -11.65
N ASN A 176 -16.21 0.32 -11.89
CA ASN A 176 -16.49 0.79 -13.25
C ASN A 176 -15.22 1.22 -14.00
N VAL A 177 -14.32 1.96 -13.34
CA VAL A 177 -13.08 2.43 -13.97
C VAL A 177 -12.10 1.28 -14.19
N VAL A 178 -12.01 0.35 -13.22
CA VAL A 178 -11.15 -0.83 -13.32
C VAL A 178 -11.64 -1.79 -14.41
N SER A 179 -12.95 -2.05 -14.51
CA SER A 179 -13.53 -2.87 -15.59
C SER A 179 -13.20 -2.28 -16.98
N PHE A 180 -13.35 -0.95 -17.12
CA PHE A 180 -13.03 -0.26 -18.37
C PHE A 180 -11.54 -0.34 -18.73
N ILE A 181 -10.62 -0.10 -17.80
CA ILE A 181 -9.18 -0.16 -18.11
C ILE A 181 -8.70 -1.59 -18.37
N LEU A 182 -9.32 -2.61 -17.76
CA LEU A 182 -9.04 -4.01 -18.06
C LEU A 182 -9.45 -4.38 -19.48
N GLU A 183 -10.61 -3.90 -19.95
CA GLU A 183 -11.04 -4.09 -21.35
C GLU A 183 -10.03 -3.48 -22.34
N GLU A 184 -9.57 -2.25 -22.08
CA GLU A 184 -8.57 -1.59 -22.91
C GLU A 184 -7.20 -2.30 -22.85
N ALA A 185 -6.79 -2.74 -21.66
CA ALA A 185 -5.54 -3.48 -21.46
C ALA A 185 -5.54 -4.83 -22.20
N ALA A 186 -6.68 -5.50 -22.31
CA ALA A 186 -6.80 -6.76 -23.04
C ALA A 186 -6.60 -6.58 -24.56
N ARG A 187 -6.89 -5.39 -25.09
CA ARG A 187 -6.71 -5.03 -26.51
C ARG A 187 -5.33 -4.42 -26.81
N ALA A 188 -4.59 -4.02 -25.78
CA ALA A 188 -3.32 -3.33 -25.96
C ALA A 188 -2.26 -4.26 -26.61
N PRO A 189 -1.45 -3.74 -27.54
CA PRO A 189 -0.34 -4.50 -28.11
C PRO A 189 0.67 -4.85 -27.01
N ARG A 190 1.39 -5.95 -27.22
CA ARG A 190 2.43 -6.41 -26.29
C ARG A 190 3.78 -6.46 -26.99
N SER A 191 4.78 -5.88 -26.35
CA SER A 191 6.12 -5.72 -26.89
C SER A 191 7.18 -6.13 -25.89
N LYS A 192 8.41 -6.32 -26.36
CA LYS A 192 9.56 -6.55 -25.47
C LYS A 192 9.76 -5.34 -24.57
N PHE A 193 10.23 -5.60 -23.36
CA PHE A 193 10.39 -4.55 -22.37
C PHE A 193 11.73 -4.66 -21.64
N GLU A 194 12.12 -3.55 -21.03
CA GLU A 194 13.29 -3.44 -20.17
C GLU A 194 12.86 -3.07 -18.76
N VAL A 195 13.64 -3.49 -17.77
CA VAL A 195 13.43 -3.14 -16.36
C VAL A 195 14.71 -2.61 -15.76
N GLY A 196 14.57 -1.50 -15.08
CA GLY A 196 15.57 -0.93 -14.19
C GLY A 196 14.97 -0.74 -12.80
N ALA A 197 15.80 -0.75 -11.77
CA ALA A 197 15.32 -0.60 -10.41
C ALA A 197 16.37 0.03 -9.49
N ALA A 198 15.89 0.69 -8.44
CA ALA A 198 16.71 1.28 -7.40
C ALA A 198 15.98 1.23 -6.05
N LYS A 199 16.76 1.22 -4.97
CA LYS A 199 16.26 1.37 -3.61
C LYS A 199 17.02 2.48 -2.92
N VAL A 200 16.28 3.37 -2.26
CA VAL A 200 16.84 4.48 -1.49
C VAL A 200 16.32 4.37 -0.06
N VAL A 201 17.22 4.34 0.92
CA VAL A 201 16.87 4.48 2.34
C VAL A 201 17.39 5.85 2.79
N PRO A 202 16.53 6.89 2.85
CA PRO A 202 16.94 8.23 3.24
C PRO A 202 17.49 8.25 4.67
N PRO A 203 18.77 8.62 4.90
CA PRO A 203 19.35 8.61 6.25
C PRO A 203 18.74 9.66 7.19
N ASP A 204 18.14 10.70 6.61
CA ASP A 204 17.59 11.84 7.35
C ASP A 204 16.15 11.64 7.81
N PHE A 205 15.48 10.59 7.34
CA PHE A 205 14.07 10.35 7.62
C PHE A 205 13.92 9.19 8.59
N SER A 206 13.12 9.38 9.63
CA SER A 206 12.87 8.37 10.65
C SER A 206 11.42 7.92 10.67
N ILE A 207 11.17 6.86 11.45
CA ILE A 207 9.81 6.39 11.80
C ILE A 207 8.98 7.53 12.39
N GLN A 208 9.58 8.40 13.21
CA GLN A 208 8.90 9.57 13.78
C GLN A 208 8.55 10.63 12.72
N ASN A 209 9.12 10.58 11.53
CA ASN A 209 8.75 11.47 10.43
C ASN A 209 7.78 10.82 9.43
N GLY A 210 7.34 9.57 9.68
CA GLY A 210 6.47 8.83 8.77
C GLY A 210 7.19 7.99 7.72
N MET A 211 8.51 7.79 7.84
CA MET A 211 9.28 6.90 6.97
C MET A 211 9.60 5.58 7.67
N GLY A 212 9.08 4.49 7.13
CA GLY A 212 9.37 3.13 7.55
C GLY A 212 10.77 2.65 7.14
N PRO A 213 11.24 1.53 7.71
CA PRO A 213 12.59 1.02 7.51
C PRO A 213 12.88 0.50 6.08
N GLY A 214 11.85 0.26 5.28
CA GLY A 214 11.95 -0.19 3.89
C GLY A 214 12.32 0.91 2.89
N GLY A 215 12.20 2.18 3.28
CA GLY A 215 12.59 3.33 2.46
C GLY A 215 11.74 3.46 1.19
N ILE A 216 12.39 3.80 0.08
CA ILE A 216 11.77 4.08 -1.22
C ILE A 216 12.26 3.04 -2.23
N SER A 217 11.33 2.31 -2.84
CA SER A 217 11.62 1.37 -3.93
C SER A 217 11.11 1.94 -5.24
N ILE A 218 11.97 1.92 -6.26
CA ILE A 218 11.67 2.45 -7.59
C ILE A 218 11.92 1.37 -8.62
N ILE A 219 10.90 1.07 -9.42
CA ILE A 219 11.00 0.13 -10.55
C ILE A 219 10.57 0.90 -11.80
N VAL A 220 11.44 0.96 -12.79
CA VAL A 220 11.16 1.57 -14.09
C VAL A 220 11.01 0.49 -15.14
N VAL A 221 9.88 0.51 -15.85
CA VAL A 221 9.59 -0.39 -16.97
C VAL A 221 9.58 0.43 -18.26
N ASN A 222 10.34 0.00 -19.26
CA ASN A 222 10.37 0.60 -20.59
C ASN A 222 9.74 -0.35 -21.61
N VAL A 223 8.62 0.03 -22.22
CA VAL A 223 7.95 -0.75 -23.28
C VAL A 223 7.87 0.11 -24.54
N ASP A 224 8.55 -0.30 -25.61
CA ASP A 224 8.61 0.45 -26.88
C ASP A 224 8.92 1.96 -26.72
N GLY A 225 9.82 2.28 -25.77
CA GLY A 225 10.26 3.65 -25.50
C GLY A 225 9.43 4.39 -24.45
N GLN A 226 8.21 3.91 -24.13
CA GLN A 226 7.38 4.43 -23.05
C GLN A 226 7.93 3.97 -21.69
N LYS A 227 8.40 4.91 -20.89
CA LYS A 227 8.98 4.66 -19.56
C LYS A 227 7.97 4.94 -18.47
N THR A 228 7.72 3.93 -17.66
CA THR A 228 6.82 3.98 -16.50
C THR A 228 7.60 3.77 -15.22
N ALA A 229 7.48 4.68 -14.26
CA ALA A 229 8.09 4.53 -12.93
C ALA A 229 7.05 4.18 -11.86
N TYR A 230 7.23 3.03 -11.22
CA TYR A 230 6.51 2.61 -10.03
C TYR A 230 7.31 2.99 -8.80
N ILE A 231 6.76 3.89 -7.97
CA ILE A 231 7.44 4.45 -6.80
C ILE A 231 6.67 3.99 -5.57
N THR A 232 7.29 3.16 -4.72
CA THR A 232 6.67 2.71 -3.47
C THR A 232 7.45 3.25 -2.28
N ILE A 233 6.76 3.95 -1.40
CA ILE A 233 7.33 4.56 -0.19
C ILE A 233 6.86 3.74 1.02
N ASP A 234 7.80 3.23 1.80
CA ASP A 234 7.51 2.58 3.09
C ASP A 234 7.03 3.64 4.08
N GLY A 235 5.72 3.80 4.15
CA GLY A 235 4.98 4.74 4.99
C GLY A 235 3.53 4.26 5.09
N ASN A 236 2.74 4.86 5.98
CA ASN A 236 1.32 4.52 6.08
C ASN A 236 0.56 5.15 4.89
N ASN A 237 0.17 6.42 4.99
CA ASN A 237 -0.46 7.17 3.90
C ASN A 237 0.42 8.37 3.47
N MET A 238 -0.05 9.19 2.54
CA MET A 238 0.65 10.38 2.03
C MET A 238 -0.27 11.60 2.09
N ILE A 239 0.26 12.80 2.40
CA ILE A 239 -0.58 14.00 2.38
C ILE A 239 -1.13 14.28 0.98
N SER A 240 -2.40 14.69 0.89
CA SER A 240 -3.02 15.04 -0.40
C SER A 240 -2.25 16.13 -1.15
N GLY A 241 -2.07 15.93 -2.46
CA GLY A 241 -1.35 16.86 -3.34
C GLY A 241 0.16 16.57 -3.49
N LEU A 242 0.77 15.80 -2.58
CA LEU A 242 2.19 15.46 -2.70
C LEU A 242 2.44 14.48 -3.85
N ARG A 243 1.53 13.53 -4.06
CA ARG A 243 1.58 12.59 -5.19
C ARG A 243 1.71 13.35 -6.51
N GLU A 244 0.81 14.30 -6.78
CA GLU A 244 0.80 15.08 -8.03
C GLU A 244 2.11 15.86 -8.21
N LYS A 245 2.64 16.43 -7.13
CA LYS A 245 3.92 17.12 -7.12
C LYS A 245 5.07 16.17 -7.50
N ILE A 246 5.11 14.96 -6.94
CA ILE A 246 6.11 13.94 -7.29
C ILE A 246 5.99 13.58 -8.78
N LEU A 247 4.78 13.25 -9.27
CA LEU A 247 4.55 12.86 -10.66
C LEU A 247 4.99 13.96 -11.65
N SER A 248 4.71 15.22 -11.32
CA SER A 248 5.12 16.38 -12.12
C SER A 248 6.65 16.52 -12.19
N GLU A 249 7.33 16.39 -11.05
CA GLU A 249 8.78 16.56 -10.95
C GLU A 249 9.56 15.46 -11.68
N VAL A 250 9.10 14.21 -11.60
CA VAL A 250 9.81 13.07 -12.21
C VAL A 250 9.62 12.99 -13.72
N LYS A 251 8.56 13.60 -14.26
CA LYS A 251 8.33 13.68 -15.71
C LYS A 251 9.50 14.34 -16.45
N SER A 252 10.18 15.31 -15.80
CA SER A 252 11.36 15.99 -16.34
C SER A 252 12.57 15.07 -16.58
N LEU A 253 12.56 13.84 -16.03
CA LEU A 253 13.62 12.84 -16.18
C LEU A 253 13.41 11.91 -17.39
N GLY A 254 12.43 12.20 -18.26
CA GLY A 254 12.10 11.34 -19.40
C GLY A 254 11.23 10.13 -19.04
N ILE A 255 10.48 10.24 -17.93
CA ILE A 255 9.45 9.30 -17.50
C ILE A 255 8.11 9.75 -18.09
N ASP A 256 7.46 8.88 -18.87
CA ASP A 256 6.19 9.16 -19.54
C ASP A 256 5.01 9.01 -18.58
N TYR A 257 5.05 7.96 -17.76
CA TYR A 257 4.05 7.65 -16.73
C TYR A 257 4.71 7.34 -15.40
N SER A 258 4.05 7.68 -14.31
CA SER A 258 4.47 7.25 -12.98
C SER A 258 3.29 7.16 -12.05
N GLU A 259 3.44 6.33 -11.02
CA GLU A 259 2.50 6.23 -9.92
C GLU A 259 3.26 6.09 -8.60
N VAL A 260 2.76 6.77 -7.57
CA VAL A 260 3.32 6.73 -6.21
C VAL A 260 2.38 5.93 -5.34
N MET A 261 2.89 4.93 -4.65
CA MET A 261 2.14 4.07 -3.73
C MET A 261 2.81 4.11 -2.37
N THR A 262 2.07 3.83 -1.31
CA THR A 262 2.66 3.49 -0.02
C THR A 262 2.55 2.00 0.25
N THR A 263 3.23 1.54 1.30
CA THR A 263 3.14 0.17 1.79
C THR A 263 2.04 0.00 2.84
N ASP A 264 1.41 1.11 3.24
CA ASP A 264 0.59 1.22 4.44
C ASP A 264 1.27 0.65 5.71
N THR A 265 2.56 0.92 5.92
CA THR A 265 3.23 0.34 7.09
C THR A 265 2.73 0.98 8.39
N HIS A 266 2.15 0.17 9.28
CA HIS A 266 1.80 0.59 10.63
C HIS A 266 3.00 0.65 11.60
N ALA A 267 4.23 0.41 11.12
CA ALA A 267 5.45 0.61 11.90
C ALA A 267 5.63 2.08 12.35
N VAL A 268 5.07 3.02 11.57
CA VAL A 268 5.05 4.46 11.88
C VAL A 268 3.86 4.87 12.73
N ASN A 269 2.95 3.94 13.07
CA ASN A 269 1.73 4.24 13.81
C ASN A 269 1.96 4.27 15.33
N ALA A 270 1.20 5.10 16.02
CA ALA A 270 1.26 5.34 17.47
C ALA A 270 2.64 5.86 17.96
N VAL A 271 3.37 6.60 17.11
CA VAL A 271 4.70 7.16 17.44
C VAL A 271 4.66 8.66 17.73
N VAL A 272 3.56 9.34 17.41
CA VAL A 272 3.35 10.78 17.68
C VAL A 272 1.97 11.04 18.28
N LEU A 273 1.81 12.20 18.93
CA LEU A 273 0.58 12.63 19.60
C LEU A 273 -0.21 13.61 18.71
N ASN A 274 -0.71 13.14 17.57
CA ASN A 274 -1.64 13.87 16.70
C ASN A 274 -2.93 13.05 16.48
N SER A 275 -3.86 13.56 15.69
CA SER A 275 -5.15 12.90 15.44
C SER A 275 -5.04 11.55 14.75
N LEU A 276 -4.01 11.34 13.92
CA LEU A 276 -3.77 10.09 13.20
C LEU A 276 -2.88 9.11 13.98
N GLY A 277 -2.14 9.58 14.98
CA GLY A 277 -1.12 8.80 15.71
C GLY A 277 0.19 8.58 14.92
N TYR A 278 0.29 9.11 13.70
CA TYR A 278 1.46 9.06 12.81
C TYR A 278 1.50 10.30 11.92
N HIS A 279 2.62 10.50 11.23
CA HIS A 279 2.75 11.51 10.18
C HIS A 279 2.61 10.85 8.80
N PRO A 280 1.59 11.18 7.99
CA PRO A 280 1.57 10.77 6.60
C PRO A 280 2.82 11.27 5.87
N VAL A 281 3.26 10.54 4.85
CA VAL A 281 4.43 10.89 4.05
C VAL A 281 4.28 12.32 3.52
N GLY A 282 5.26 13.16 3.87
CA GLY A 282 5.30 14.58 3.50
C GLY A 282 4.68 15.55 4.52
N GLU A 283 4.09 15.08 5.62
CA GLU A 283 3.63 15.98 6.70
C GLU A 283 4.82 16.50 7.52
N ALA A 284 5.70 15.59 7.97
CA ALA A 284 6.89 15.92 8.76
C ALA A 284 8.21 15.83 7.95
N ILE A 285 8.13 15.39 6.69
CA ILE A 285 9.27 15.23 5.79
C ILE A 285 9.29 16.39 4.77
N SER A 286 10.48 16.97 4.54
CA SER A 286 10.66 17.96 3.47
C SER A 286 10.34 17.35 2.10
N HIS A 287 9.37 17.94 1.40
CA HIS A 287 8.98 17.50 0.06
C HIS A 287 10.13 17.60 -0.92
N GLU A 288 10.94 18.66 -0.84
CA GLU A 288 12.09 18.87 -1.71
C GLU A 288 13.11 17.74 -1.55
N LYS A 289 13.45 17.39 -0.30
CA LYS A 289 14.36 16.26 -0.02
C LYS A 289 13.78 14.93 -0.50
N LEU A 290 12.51 14.66 -0.21
CA LEU A 290 11.85 13.42 -0.62
C LEU A 290 11.86 13.28 -2.15
N ILE A 291 11.44 14.33 -2.86
CA ILE A 291 11.44 14.37 -4.33
C ILE A 291 12.86 14.20 -4.87
N GLN A 292 13.87 14.80 -4.23
CA GLN A 292 15.25 14.64 -4.65
C GLN A 292 15.72 13.18 -4.54
N TYR A 293 15.43 12.50 -3.42
CA TYR A 293 15.72 11.07 -3.27
C TYR A 293 15.02 10.21 -4.34
N ILE A 294 13.76 10.53 -4.65
CA ILE A 294 13.01 9.84 -5.71
C ILE A 294 13.66 10.08 -7.08
N LYS A 295 14.01 11.33 -7.41
CA LYS A 295 14.65 11.68 -8.69
C LYS A 295 15.99 10.96 -8.85
N ASP A 296 16.78 10.84 -7.79
CA ASP A 296 18.07 10.15 -7.84
C ASP A 296 17.89 8.63 -7.99
N GLY A 297 16.93 8.03 -7.27
CA GLY A 297 16.58 6.63 -7.48
C GLY A 297 16.03 6.33 -8.89
N ILE A 298 15.25 7.25 -9.48
CA ILE A 298 14.79 7.12 -10.87
C ILE A 298 15.97 7.17 -11.84
N LYS A 299 16.93 8.09 -11.65
CA LYS A 299 18.14 8.14 -12.51
C LYS A 299 18.95 6.84 -12.40
N GLU A 300 19.10 6.28 -11.20
CA GLU A 300 19.77 5.00 -10.99
C GLU A 300 19.04 3.86 -11.72
N ALA A 301 17.71 3.76 -11.56
CA ALA A 301 16.90 2.77 -12.25
C ALA A 301 16.98 2.93 -13.77
N LEU A 302 16.92 4.16 -14.30
CA LEU A 302 17.09 4.43 -15.73
C LEU A 302 18.49 4.03 -16.23
N GLY A 303 19.52 4.30 -15.44
CA GLY A 303 20.91 3.95 -15.76
C GLY A 303 21.19 2.45 -15.78
N ASN A 304 20.28 1.64 -15.25
CA ASN A 304 20.43 0.18 -15.16
C ASN A 304 19.30 -0.60 -15.86
N LEU A 305 18.57 0.03 -16.80
CA LEU A 305 17.59 -0.63 -17.66
C LEU A 305 18.25 -1.77 -18.46
N GLU A 306 17.64 -2.95 -18.40
CA GLU A 306 18.07 -4.13 -19.14
C GLU A 306 16.85 -4.86 -19.72
N PRO A 307 16.95 -5.49 -20.90
CA PRO A 307 15.92 -6.40 -21.40
C PRO A 307 15.52 -7.42 -20.35
N ALA A 308 14.22 -7.53 -20.09
CA ALA A 308 13.70 -8.28 -18.97
C ALA A 308 12.58 -9.23 -19.38
N GLU A 309 12.31 -10.19 -18.50
CA GLU A 309 11.16 -11.06 -18.54
C GLU A 309 10.43 -10.99 -17.19
N ALA A 310 9.12 -11.18 -17.20
CA ALA A 310 8.27 -11.13 -16.02
C ALA A 310 7.64 -12.50 -15.74
N SER A 311 7.62 -12.92 -14.48
CA SER A 311 6.88 -14.08 -14.00
C SER A 311 5.90 -13.66 -12.92
N TRP A 312 4.72 -14.25 -12.95
CA TRP A 312 3.67 -14.08 -11.96
C TRP A 312 3.65 -15.27 -11.00
N HIS A 313 3.41 -14.99 -9.71
CA HIS A 313 3.14 -16.06 -8.75
C HIS A 313 2.16 -15.64 -7.66
N ASP A 314 1.27 -16.56 -7.30
CA ASP A 314 0.34 -16.43 -6.18
C ASP A 314 0.69 -17.46 -5.09
N VAL A 315 0.96 -16.98 -3.89
CA VAL A 315 1.20 -17.83 -2.71
C VAL A 315 -0.02 -17.78 -1.82
N THR A 316 -0.66 -18.92 -1.57
CA THR A 316 -1.69 -19.06 -0.53
C THR A 316 -1.06 -19.65 0.72
N VAL A 317 -1.05 -18.87 1.80
CA VAL A 317 -0.58 -19.28 3.13
C VAL A 317 -1.79 -19.74 3.94
N PRO A 318 -1.92 -21.04 4.25
CA PRO A 318 -3.14 -21.55 4.86
C PRO A 318 -3.20 -21.26 6.36
N LYS A 319 -4.41 -21.04 6.88
CA LYS A 319 -4.72 -20.98 8.32
C LYS A 319 -3.88 -19.97 9.10
N VAL A 320 -3.66 -18.79 8.56
CA VAL A 320 -2.97 -17.70 9.24
C VAL A 320 -3.93 -17.08 10.24
N LYS A 321 -3.44 -16.79 11.45
CA LYS A 321 -4.28 -16.13 12.47
C LYS A 321 -4.32 -14.63 12.24
N VAL A 322 -5.52 -14.13 12.01
CA VAL A 322 -5.82 -12.70 11.87
C VAL A 322 -6.64 -12.18 13.06
N ILE A 323 -6.73 -10.86 13.23
CA ILE A 323 -7.60 -10.26 14.26
C ILE A 323 -9.05 -10.67 13.98
N GLY A 324 -9.53 -10.46 12.75
CA GLY A 324 -10.90 -10.75 12.32
C GLY A 324 -11.89 -9.61 12.59
N GLU A 325 -12.85 -9.45 11.69
CA GLU A 325 -13.87 -8.39 11.70
C GLU A 325 -14.67 -8.39 13.01
N ARG A 326 -15.12 -9.58 13.45
CA ARG A 326 -15.89 -9.74 14.68
C ARG A 326 -15.14 -9.23 15.92
N GLN A 327 -13.82 -9.37 15.94
CA GLN A 327 -12.99 -8.97 17.06
C GLN A 327 -12.82 -7.45 17.08
N ILE A 328 -12.72 -6.81 15.90
CA ILE A 328 -12.72 -5.36 15.75
C ILE A 328 -14.07 -4.78 16.20
N ASP A 329 -15.19 -5.34 15.76
CA ASP A 329 -16.52 -4.91 16.16
C ASP A 329 -16.71 -4.98 17.69
N ASN A 330 -16.30 -6.08 18.30
CA ASN A 330 -16.37 -6.24 19.75
C ASN A 330 -15.52 -5.19 20.48
N LEU A 331 -14.33 -4.87 19.97
CA LEU A 331 -13.48 -3.84 20.56
C LEU A 331 -14.15 -2.45 20.47
N CYS A 332 -14.71 -2.11 19.31
CA CYS A 332 -15.47 -0.87 19.10
C CYS A 332 -16.65 -0.77 20.08
N LEU A 333 -17.42 -1.85 20.26
CA LEU A 333 -18.55 -1.89 21.21
C LEU A 333 -18.10 -1.63 22.65
N ILE A 334 -16.98 -2.24 23.07
CA ILE A 334 -16.42 -2.04 24.42
C ILE A 334 -15.96 -0.60 24.60
N VAL A 335 -15.24 -0.03 23.63
CA VAL A 335 -14.77 1.36 23.67
C VAL A 335 -15.95 2.33 23.74
N ASP A 336 -17.01 2.09 22.96
CA ASP A 336 -18.23 2.88 22.99
C ASP A 336 -18.94 2.82 24.34
N GLU A 337 -19.05 1.63 24.94
CA GLU A 337 -19.66 1.45 26.25
C GLU A 337 -18.86 2.17 27.34
N VAL A 338 -17.53 2.02 27.33
CA VAL A 338 -16.62 2.72 28.25
C VAL A 338 -16.70 4.23 28.06
N SER A 339 -16.77 4.72 26.83
CA SER A 339 -16.87 6.15 26.51
C SER A 339 -18.20 6.74 27.00
N LYS A 340 -19.32 6.04 26.77
CA LYS A 340 -20.65 6.44 27.28
C LYS A 340 -20.67 6.49 28.81
N LYS A 341 -20.11 5.48 29.47
CA LYS A 341 -20.04 5.41 30.94
C LYS A 341 -19.14 6.48 31.53
N THR A 342 -17.98 6.73 30.91
CA THR A 342 -17.06 7.81 31.28
C THR A 342 -17.74 9.17 31.14
N LYS A 343 -18.40 9.45 30.01
CA LYS A 343 -19.14 10.71 29.81
C LYS A 343 -20.20 10.93 30.89
N LYS A 344 -20.99 9.91 31.21
CA LYS A 344 -22.01 9.97 32.27
C LYS A 344 -21.38 10.26 33.63
N ASN A 345 -20.33 9.53 34.01
CA ASN A 345 -19.66 9.71 35.29
C ASN A 345 -18.97 11.08 35.39
N SER A 346 -18.35 11.57 34.32
CA SER A 346 -17.74 12.90 34.27
C SER A 346 -18.77 14.01 34.47
N ILE A 347 -19.97 13.90 33.88
CA ILE A 347 -21.07 14.86 34.11
C ILE A 347 -21.50 14.87 35.59
N ILE A 348 -21.60 13.69 36.21
CA ILE A 348 -21.97 13.56 37.63
C ILE A 348 -20.88 14.16 38.52
N LEU A 349 -19.62 13.79 38.32
CA LEU A 349 -18.49 14.30 39.08
C LEU A 349 -18.34 15.82 38.92
N PHE A 350 -18.48 16.33 37.69
CA PHE A 350 -18.44 17.76 37.42
C PHE A 350 -19.58 18.51 38.13
N SER A 351 -20.79 17.95 38.15
CA SER A 351 -21.93 18.53 38.88
C SER A 351 -21.73 18.56 40.40
N ILE A 352 -21.14 17.49 40.97
CA ILE A 352 -20.81 17.45 42.41
C ILE A 352 -19.70 18.47 42.72
N PHE A 353 -18.67 18.52 41.89
CA PHE A 353 -17.55 19.45 42.04
C PHE A 353 -18.01 20.91 41.97
N THR A 354 -18.87 21.27 41.01
CA THR A 354 -19.41 22.62 40.89
C THR A 354 -20.33 22.98 42.07
N ALA A 355 -21.14 22.04 42.56
CA ALA A 355 -21.97 22.26 43.75
C ALA A 355 -21.11 22.49 45.01
N LEU A 356 -20.08 21.68 45.23
CA LEU A 356 -19.14 21.86 46.35
C LEU A 356 -18.37 23.18 46.26
N LEU A 357 -17.91 23.54 45.07
CA LEU A 357 -17.21 24.81 44.84
C LEU A 357 -18.13 26.01 45.09
N SER A 358 -19.39 25.93 44.66
CA SER A 358 -20.39 26.99 44.89
C SER A 358 -20.71 27.13 46.38
N ALA A 359 -20.86 26.02 47.11
CA ALA A 359 -21.08 26.03 48.55
C ALA A 359 -19.87 26.65 49.28
N LEU A 360 -18.64 26.30 48.91
CA LEU A 360 -17.43 26.87 49.49
C LEU A 360 -17.35 28.39 49.26
N LEU A 361 -17.68 28.87 48.06
CA LEU A 361 -17.71 30.29 47.75
C LEU A 361 -18.74 31.05 48.60
N LEU A 362 -19.93 30.46 48.84
CA LEU A 362 -20.96 31.03 49.72
C LEU A 362 -20.58 31.03 51.21
N PHE A 363 -19.57 30.26 51.62
CA PHE A 363 -19.05 30.26 52.99
C PHE A 363 -17.89 31.24 53.20
N ILE A 364 -17.21 31.64 52.11
CA ILE A 364 -16.04 32.55 52.14
C ILE A 364 -16.46 34.00 51.93
N PHE A 365 -17.53 34.25 51.17
CA PHE A 365 -18.15 35.56 50.95
C PHE A 365 -19.50 35.63 51.66
#